data_AF-A0A2C6MEU8-F1
#
_entry.id   AF-A0A2C6MEU8-F1
#
_cell.length_a   1.000
_cell.length_b   1.000
_cell.length_c   1.000
_cell.angle_alpha   90.00
_cell.angle_beta   90.00
_cell.angle_gamma   90.00
#
_symmetry.space_group_name_H-M   'P 1'
#
loop_
_entity.id
_entity.type
_entity.pdbx_description
1 polymer ?
#
loop_
_entity_poly.entity_id
_entity_poly.type
_entity_poly.pdbx_seq_one_letter_code
_entity_poly.pdbx_strand_id
1 'polypeptide(L)'
;MVNRGDMMSIDDMNEILAIDLLGVVPEDEQVVVTTNKGETVVRDDKSQSGQAYRNITRRILGENVPLLNLEEQDGLFSALKKMIGLK
;
A
#
# COMPACT_ATOMS: atom_id res chain seq x y z
N MET A 1 5.87 -5.02 -9.43
CA MET A 1 6.44 -4.18 -10.50
C MET A 1 7.55 -3.31 -9.93
N VAL A 2 7.30 -2.54 -8.86
CA VAL A 2 8.36 -1.85 -8.10
C VAL A 2 9.43 -2.82 -7.57
N ASN A 3 9.08 -3.82 -6.75
CA ASN A 3 10.04 -4.79 -6.20
C ASN A 3 10.73 -5.67 -7.26
N ARG A 4 10.22 -5.70 -8.49
CA ARG A 4 10.80 -6.44 -9.62
C ARG A 4 11.83 -5.60 -10.39
N GLY A 5 11.95 -4.31 -10.09
CA GLY A 5 12.81 -3.36 -10.81
C GLY A 5 12.19 -2.82 -12.11
N ASP A 6 10.93 -3.14 -12.40
CA ASP A 6 10.22 -2.67 -13.60
C ASP A 6 9.75 -1.21 -13.47
N MET A 7 9.76 -0.66 -12.25
CA MET A 7 9.34 0.70 -11.92
C MET A 7 10.36 1.37 -10.98
N MET A 8 10.37 2.70 -10.99
CA MET A 8 11.14 3.51 -10.04
C MET A 8 10.73 3.23 -8.59
N SER A 9 11.71 3.17 -7.69
CA SER A 9 11.45 2.96 -6.26
C SER A 9 10.95 4.24 -5.58
N ILE A 10 10.36 4.07 -4.39
CA ILE A 10 9.94 5.20 -3.56
C ILE A 10 11.15 6.03 -3.10
N ASP A 11 12.26 5.36 -2.80
CA ASP A 11 13.49 6.02 -2.35
C ASP A 11 14.10 6.89 -3.46
N ASP A 12 14.13 6.40 -4.69
CA ASP A 12 14.61 7.18 -5.85
C ASP A 12 13.72 8.41 -6.09
N MET A 13 12.38 8.25 -5.98
CA MET A 13 11.45 9.37 -6.14
C MET A 13 11.66 10.44 -5.06
N ASN A 14 11.88 10.04 -3.81
CA ASN A 14 12.13 10.96 -2.71
C ASN A 14 13.46 11.71 -2.89
N GLU A 15 14.52 11.02 -3.34
CA GLU A 15 15.82 11.63 -3.62
C GLU A 15 15.73 12.70 -4.73
N ILE A 16 15.00 12.41 -5.80
CA ILE A 16 14.88 13.32 -6.96
C ILE A 16 13.99 14.52 -6.64
N LEU A 17 12.83 14.29 -6.02
CA LEU A 17 11.81 15.33 -5.85
C LEU A 17 12.05 16.22 -4.63
N ALA A 18 12.75 15.70 -3.60
CA ALA A 18 13.06 16.42 -2.37
C ALA A 18 11.83 17.07 -1.69
N ILE A 19 10.71 16.34 -1.66
CA ILE A 19 9.46 16.73 -0.98
C ILE A 19 8.97 15.62 -0.05
N ASP A 20 8.16 16.00 0.93
CA ASP A 20 7.59 15.07 1.89
C ASP A 20 6.57 14.11 1.24
N LEU A 21 6.79 12.81 1.44
CA LEU A 21 5.88 11.77 0.97
C LEU A 21 4.64 11.67 1.86
N LEU A 22 3.48 12.09 1.34
CA LEU A 22 2.20 11.96 2.05
C LEU A 22 1.66 10.54 2.10
N GLY A 23 2.01 9.68 1.15
CA GLY A 23 1.59 8.29 1.14
C GLY A 23 1.73 7.64 -0.23
N VAL A 24 1.58 6.31 -0.24
CA VAL A 24 1.66 5.48 -1.44
C VAL A 24 0.37 4.71 -1.57
N VAL A 25 -0.26 4.79 -2.74
CA VAL A 25 -1.48 4.04 -3.06
C VAL A 25 -1.07 2.84 -3.91
N PRO A 26 -1.25 1.60 -3.42
CA PRO A 26 -0.93 0.41 -4.21
C PRO A 26 -1.92 0.25 -5.37
N GLU A 27 -1.48 -0.47 -6.40
CA GLU A 27 -2.37 -0.95 -7.44
C GLU A 27 -3.39 -1.93 -6.84
N ASP A 28 -4.67 -1.71 -7.13
CA ASP A 28 -5.77 -2.42 -6.48
C ASP A 28 -6.95 -2.56 -7.45
N GLU A 29 -7.30 -3.81 -7.79
CA GLU A 29 -8.42 -4.14 -8.67
C GLU A 29 -9.76 -3.66 -8.11
N GLN A 30 -9.88 -3.52 -6.78
CA GLN A 30 -11.09 -3.03 -6.13
C GLN A 30 -11.44 -1.60 -6.54
N VAL A 31 -10.46 -0.80 -6.98
CA VAL A 31 -10.71 0.54 -7.53
C VAL A 31 -11.60 0.47 -8.77
N VAL A 32 -11.31 -0.47 -9.69
CA VAL A 32 -12.09 -0.67 -10.92
C VAL A 32 -13.47 -1.24 -10.58
N VAL A 33 -13.52 -2.24 -9.70
CA VAL A 33 -14.77 -2.90 -9.30
C VAL A 33 -15.73 -1.90 -8.63
N THR A 34 -15.24 -1.08 -7.70
CA THR A 34 -16.08 -0.10 -6.99
C THR A 34 -16.54 1.03 -7.91
N THR A 35 -15.66 1.53 -8.79
CA THR A 35 -16.01 2.54 -9.79
C THR A 35 -17.17 2.07 -10.68
N ASN A 36 -17.13 0.83 -11.18
CA ASN A 36 -18.20 0.26 -12.00
C ASN A 36 -19.53 0.08 -11.25
N LYS A 37 -19.49 0.02 -9.92
CA LYS A 37 -20.68 -0.04 -9.05
C LYS A 37 -21.20 1.34 -8.63
N GLY A 38 -20.51 2.43 -8.98
CA GLY A 38 -20.82 3.77 -8.50
C GLY A 38 -20.44 4.00 -7.03
N GLU A 39 -19.51 3.21 -6.51
CA GLU A 39 -18.99 3.31 -5.14
C GLU A 39 -17.51 3.72 -5.15
N THR A 40 -17.00 4.13 -3.99
CA THR A 40 -15.58 4.50 -3.84
C THR A 40 -14.84 3.45 -3.03
N VAL A 41 -13.63 3.11 -3.48
CA VAL A 41 -12.74 2.15 -2.80
C VAL A 41 -12.43 2.53 -1.35
N VAL A 42 -12.49 3.82 -1.03
CA VAL A 42 -12.28 4.38 0.32
C VAL A 42 -13.31 3.87 1.33
N ARG A 43 -14.48 3.40 0.87
CA ARG A 43 -15.52 2.81 1.73
C ARG A 43 -15.28 1.33 2.05
N ASP A 44 -14.35 0.68 1.35
CA ASP A 44 -13.97 -0.70 1.64
C ASP A 44 -12.86 -0.69 2.71
N ASP A 45 -13.19 -1.23 3.90
CA ASP A 45 -12.25 -1.34 5.01
C ASP A 45 -11.19 -2.43 4.79
N LYS A 46 -11.44 -3.37 3.87
CA LYS A 46 -10.51 -4.44 3.52
C LYS A 46 -9.57 -4.06 2.37
N SER A 47 -9.89 -2.99 1.63
CA SER A 47 -9.04 -2.50 0.55
C SER A 47 -7.79 -1.81 1.10
N GLN A 48 -6.63 -2.24 0.62
CA GLN A 48 -5.34 -1.58 0.92
C GLN A 48 -5.27 -0.18 0.30
N SER A 49 -5.77 0.00 -0.92
CA SER A 49 -5.82 1.34 -1.54
C SER A 49 -6.80 2.27 -0.81
N GLY A 50 -7.94 1.74 -0.35
CA GLY A 50 -8.87 2.45 0.52
C GLY A 50 -8.19 2.91 1.82
N GLN A 51 -7.42 2.03 2.47
CA GLN A 51 -6.65 2.38 3.66
C GLN A 51 -5.57 3.43 3.37
N ALA A 52 -4.87 3.32 2.24
CA ALA A 52 -3.86 4.29 1.82
C ALA A 52 -4.47 5.70 1.67
N TYR A 53 -5.60 5.82 0.98
CA TYR A 53 -6.33 7.09 0.83
C TYR A 53 -6.74 7.67 2.19
N ARG A 54 -7.29 6.85 3.10
CA ARG A 54 -7.67 7.31 4.44
C ARG A 54 -6.46 7.83 5.22
N ASN A 55 -5.33 7.14 5.16
CA ASN A 55 -4.09 7.58 5.83
C ASN A 55 -3.55 8.89 5.24
N ILE A 56 -3.58 9.04 3.91
CA ILE A 56 -3.18 10.29 3.23
C ILE A 56 -4.07 11.46 3.70
N THR A 57 -5.39 11.29 3.71
CA THR A 57 -6.32 12.32 4.17
C THR A 57 -6.05 12.73 5.62
N ARG A 58 -5.79 11.76 6.50
CA ARG A 58 -5.44 12.05 7.90
C ARG A 58 -4.15 12.87 8.02
N ARG A 59 -3.12 12.58 7.21
CA ARG A 59 -1.88 13.40 7.16
C ARG A 59 -2.13 14.80 6.63
N ILE A 60 -2.97 14.96 5.61
CA ILE A 60 -3.39 16.28 5.10
C ILE A 60 -4.09 17.09 6.21
N LEU A 61 -4.85 16.44 7.08
CA LEU A 61 -5.48 17.05 8.25
C LEU A 61 -4.52 17.29 9.43
N GLY A 62 -3.24 16.98 9.28
CA GLY A 62 -2.20 17.21 10.29
C GLY A 62 -1.99 16.06 11.28
N GLU A 63 -2.65 14.91 11.09
CA GLU A 63 -2.44 13.75 11.96
C GLU A 63 -1.13 13.03 11.62
N ASN A 64 -0.41 12.58 12.65
CA ASN A 64 0.81 11.80 12.47
C ASN A 64 0.48 10.30 12.33
N VAL A 65 0.36 9.84 11.08
CA VAL A 65 0.00 8.46 10.73
C VAL A 65 1.18 7.77 10.06
N PRO A 66 1.59 6.55 10.46
CA PRO A 66 2.70 5.83 9.82
C PRO A 66 2.34 5.42 8.38
N LEU A 67 3.33 5.43 7.47
CA LEU A 67 3.14 4.98 6.09
C LEU A 67 2.63 3.53 6.07
N LEU A 68 1.77 3.22 5.09
CA LEU A 68 1.25 1.87 4.93
C LEU A 68 2.41 0.95 4.55
N ASN A 69 2.59 -0.13 5.29
CA ASN A 69 3.58 -1.15 4.92
C ASN A 69 3.00 -1.98 3.76
N LEU A 70 3.63 -1.87 2.59
CA LEU A 70 3.26 -2.56 1.36
C LEU A 70 4.09 -3.83 1.13
N GLU A 71 5.04 -4.15 2.01
CA GLU A 71 5.74 -5.42 1.97
C GLU A 71 4.81 -6.56 2.40
N GLU A 72 4.75 -7.63 1.61
CA GLU A 72 3.96 -8.82 1.95
C GLU A 72 4.43 -9.37 3.31
N GLN A 73 3.48 -9.56 4.25
CA GLN A 73 3.71 -10.21 5.54
C GLN A 73 3.94 -11.73 5.38
N ASP A 74 4.88 -12.12 4.54
CA ASP A 74 5.29 -13.53 4.43
C ASP A 74 6.34 -13.90 5.48
N GLY A 75 6.97 -12.92 6.14
CA GLY A 75 8.21 -13.13 6.90
C GLY A 75 8.15 -14.15 8.05
N LEU A 76 7.05 -14.22 8.80
CA LEU A 76 6.99 -15.06 10.01
C LEU A 76 6.21 -16.35 9.82
N PHE A 77 5.04 -16.29 9.17
CA PHE A 77 4.21 -17.48 8.96
C PHE A 77 4.74 -18.37 7.83
N SER A 78 5.30 -17.78 6.76
CA SER A 78 5.95 -18.53 5.68
C SER A 78 7.27 -19.16 6.15
N ALA A 79 8.04 -18.48 7.01
CA ALA A 79 9.24 -19.03 7.64
C ALA A 79 8.90 -20.23 8.55
N LEU A 80 7.85 -20.11 9.36
CA LEU A 80 7.36 -21.20 10.21
C LEU A 80 6.84 -22.38 9.36
N LYS A 81 6.07 -22.10 8.30
CA LYS A 81 5.54 -23.13 7.38
C LYS A 81 6.66 -23.88 6.66
N LYS A 82 7.72 -23.19 6.24
CA LYS A 82 8.96 -23.80 5.68
C LYS A 82 9.68 -24.69 6.69
N MET A 83 9.75 -24.28 7.96
CA MET A 83 10.37 -25.09 9.00
C MET A 83 9.58 -26.36 9.35
N ILE A 84 8.25 -26.34 9.22
CA ILE A 84 7.37 -27.48 9.56
C ILE A 84 7.11 -28.40 8.34
N GLY A 85 7.64 -28.07 7.15
CA GLY A 85 7.63 -28.98 5.99
C GLY A 85 6.26 -29.15 5.32
N LEU A 86 5.29 -28.29 5.62
CA LEU A 86 4.00 -28.27 4.93
C LEU A 86 4.14 -27.44 3.65
N LYS A 87 3.95 -28.08 2.49
CA LYS A 87 3.82 -27.37 1.20
C LYS A 87 2.68 -26.35 1.24
#